data_AF-A0A950C132-F1
#
_entry.id   AF-A0A950C132-F1
#
_cell.length_a   1.000
_cell.length_b   1.000
_cell.length_c   1.000
_cell.angle_alpha   90.00
_cell.angle_beta   90.00
_cell.angle_gamma   90.00
#
_symmetry.space_group_name_H-M   'P 1'
#
loop_
_entity.id
_entity.type
_entity.pdbx_description
1 polymer ?
#
loop_
_entity_poly.entity_id
_entity_poly.type
_entity_poly.pdbx_seq_one_letter_code
_entity_poly.pdbx_strand_id
1 'polypeptide(L)'
;FMIWLPQQQQEKKRRAMIDALKKNDKIVTAGGIFGTVVSVDPSGDKLVVRIDDDKGVKMTMTRSSVTRVLETTSEKAAEAS
;
A
#
# COMPACT_ATOMS: atom_id res chain seq x y z
N PHE A 1 -7.13 32.09 -11.34
CA PHE A 1 -8.22 31.34 -10.68
C PHE A 1 -7.71 29.95 -10.34
N MET A 2 -7.95 29.47 -9.12
CA MET A 2 -7.36 28.34 -8.37
C MET A 2 -6.61 27.21 -9.11
N ILE A 3 -5.29 27.11 -8.88
CA ILE A 3 -4.42 25.94 -9.17
C ILE A 3 -4.32 25.01 -7.92
N TRP A 4 -5.12 25.23 -6.88
CA TRP A 4 -5.03 24.47 -5.62
C TRP A 4 -5.88 23.19 -5.61
N LEU A 5 -6.87 23.07 -6.49
CA LEU A 5 -7.78 21.92 -6.51
C LEU A 5 -7.16 20.55 -6.87
N PRO A 6 -6.13 20.42 -7.75
CA PRO A 6 -5.60 19.10 -8.09
C PRO A 6 -4.84 18.44 -6.93
N GLN A 7 -4.18 19.23 -6.08
CA GLN A 7 -3.32 18.67 -5.01
C GLN A 7 -4.14 18.00 -3.90
N GLN A 8 -5.22 18.63 -3.47
CA GLN A 8 -6.10 18.07 -2.44
C GLN A 8 -6.77 16.76 -2.88
N GLN A 9 -7.13 16.67 -4.17
CA GLN A 9 -7.68 15.43 -4.75
C GLN A 9 -6.63 14.31 -4.77
N GLN A 10 -5.38 14.63 -5.13
CA GLN A 10 -4.27 13.67 -5.12
C GLN A 10 -4.00 13.14 -3.70
N GLU A 11 -3.98 14.02 -2.70
CA GLU A 11 -3.77 13.63 -1.31
C GLU A 11 -4.88 12.75 -0.77
N LYS A 12 -6.15 13.08 -1.05
CA LYS A 12 -7.29 12.26 -0.66
C LYS A 12 -7.23 10.86 -1.27
N LYS A 13 -6.93 10.76 -2.57
CA LYS A 13 -6.76 9.47 -3.26
C LYS A 13 -5.62 8.66 -2.67
N ARG A 14 -4.48 9.30 -2.38
CA ARG A 14 -3.33 8.65 -1.75
C ARG A 14 -3.67 8.14 -0.35
N ARG A 15 -4.35 8.94 0.48
CA ARG A 15 -4.80 8.51 1.82
C ARG A 15 -5.76 7.33 1.73
N ALA A 16 -6.72 7.37 0.80
CA ALA A 16 -7.66 6.27 0.60
C ALA A 16 -6.97 4.96 0.15
N MET A 17 -5.97 5.04 -0.73
CA MET A 17 -5.17 3.86 -1.11
C MET A 17 -4.44 3.27 0.11
N ILE A 18 -3.81 4.13 0.91
CA ILE A 18 -3.06 3.72 2.10
C ILE A 18 -3.99 3.08 3.15
N ASP A 19 -5.20 3.59 3.30
CA ASP A 19 -6.20 3.07 4.24
C ASP A 19 -6.80 1.74 3.76
N ALA A 20 -6.91 1.56 2.44
CA ALA A 20 -7.39 0.33 1.83
C ALA A 20 -6.40 -0.85 1.90
N LEU A 21 -5.16 -0.63 2.39
CA LEU A 21 -4.15 -1.68 2.53
C LEU A 21 -4.55 -2.75 3.53
N LYS A 22 -4.55 -4.00 3.08
CA LYS A 22 -4.88 -5.18 3.89
C LYS A 22 -3.71 -6.16 3.95
N LYS A 23 -3.81 -7.10 4.88
CA LYS A 23 -2.88 -8.24 4.95
C LYS A 23 -2.99 -9.06 3.66
N ASN A 24 -1.85 -9.51 3.14
CA ASN A 24 -1.65 -10.21 1.88
C ASN A 24 -1.73 -9.35 0.60
N ASP A 25 -1.92 -8.03 0.70
CA ASP A 25 -1.83 -7.19 -0.50
C ASP A 25 -0.37 -7.10 -0.98
N LYS A 26 -0.18 -7.18 -2.30
CA LYS A 26 1.13 -6.97 -2.92
C LYS A 26 1.31 -5.49 -3.22
N ILE A 27 2.43 -4.95 -2.78
CA ILE A 27 2.71 -3.52 -2.85
C ILE A 27 4.08 -3.23 -3.44
N VAL A 28 4.21 -2.01 -3.96
CA VAL A 28 5.48 -1.39 -4.31
C VAL A 28 5.69 -0.18 -3.43
N THR A 29 6.86 -0.16 -2.79
CA THR A 29 7.29 0.94 -1.94
C THR A 29 7.95 2.05 -2.76
N ALA A 30 8.13 3.23 -2.17
CA ALA A 30 8.77 4.38 -2.83
C ALA A 30 10.20 4.09 -3.33
N GLY A 31 10.88 3.06 -2.79
CA GLY A 31 12.19 2.61 -3.25
C GLY A 31 12.16 1.63 -4.43
N GLY A 32 10.98 1.34 -5.01
CA GLY A 32 10.81 0.31 -6.04
C GLY A 32 10.87 -1.12 -5.50
N ILE A 33 10.80 -1.30 -4.17
CA ILE A 33 10.83 -2.62 -3.54
C ILE A 33 9.44 -3.25 -3.63
N PHE A 34 9.39 -4.46 -4.16
CA PHE A 34 8.21 -5.30 -4.21
C PHE A 34 8.10 -6.10 -2.92
N GLY A 35 6.89 -6.24 -2.40
CA GLY A 35 6.66 -7.09 -1.25
C GLY A 35 5.19 -7.29 -0.93
N THR A 36 4.95 -8.17 0.03
CA THR A 36 3.60 -8.58 0.46
C THR A 36 3.36 -8.10 1.89
N VAL A 37 2.24 -7.45 2.15
CA VAL A 37 1.88 -6.98 3.50
C VAL A 37 1.59 -8.19 4.40
N VAL A 38 2.36 -8.35 5.47
CA VAL A 38 2.20 -9.45 6.44
C VAL A 38 1.28 -9.02 7.57
N SER A 39 1.54 -7.84 8.11
CA SER A 39 0.81 -7.29 9.24
C SER A 39 0.79 -5.78 9.14
N VAL A 40 -0.25 -5.19 9.70
CA VAL A 40 -0.40 -3.75 9.78
C VAL A 40 -0.54 -3.40 11.25
N ASP A 41 0.25 -2.41 11.72
CA ASP A 41 0.20 -2.00 13.12
C ASP A 41 -1.17 -1.37 13.43
N PRO A 42 -1.73 -1.63 14.63
CA PRO A 42 -3.01 -1.09 15.05
C PRO A 42 -2.98 0.44 15.23
N SER A 43 -1.82 1.02 15.53
CA SER A 43 -1.64 2.48 15.58
C SER A 43 -1.72 3.16 14.21
N GLY A 44 -1.70 2.39 13.11
CA GLY A 44 -1.91 2.92 11.77
C GLY A 44 -0.69 3.53 11.07
N ASP A 45 0.38 3.84 11.80
CA ASP A 45 1.58 4.45 11.18
C ASP A 45 2.47 3.43 10.47
N LYS A 46 2.57 2.21 11.00
CA LYS A 46 3.54 1.20 10.56
C LYS A 46 2.87 -0.01 9.93
N LEU A 47 3.62 -0.71 9.08
CA LEU A 47 3.25 -2.02 8.55
C LEU A 47 4.50 -2.88 8.37
N VAL A 48 4.29 -4.19 8.39
CA VAL A 48 5.31 -5.20 8.18
C VAL A 48 5.10 -5.80 6.80
N VAL A 49 6.10 -5.69 5.94
CA VAL A 49 6.12 -6.24 4.58
C VAL A 49 7.13 -7.38 4.53
N ARG A 50 6.78 -8.45 3.83
CA ARG A 50 7.74 -9.47 3.40
C ARG A 50 8.24 -9.12 2.01
N ILE A 51 9.54 -8.97 1.86
CA ILE A 51 10.19 -8.61 0.58
C ILE A 51 10.63 -9.87 -0.17
N ASP A 52 10.97 -10.91 0.58
CA ASP A 52 11.51 -12.16 0.05
C ASP A 52 10.75 -13.34 0.68
N ASP A 53 10.09 -14.16 -0.14
CA ASP A 53 9.36 -15.35 0.31
C ASP A 53 10.27 -16.54 0.60
N ASP A 54 11.48 -16.58 0.01
CA ASP A 54 12.43 -17.69 0.15
C ASP A 54 13.21 -17.59 1.47
N LYS A 55 13.70 -16.39 1.77
CA LYS A 55 14.45 -16.05 2.99
C LYS A 55 13.58 -15.50 4.11
N GLY A 56 12.29 -15.28 3.84
CA GLY A 56 11.33 -14.79 4.83
C GLY A 56 11.67 -13.40 5.39
N VAL A 57 12.36 -12.55 4.61
CA VAL A 57 12.83 -11.24 5.07
C VAL A 57 11.63 -10.32 5.30
N LYS A 58 11.43 -9.91 6.57
CA LYS A 58 10.38 -8.98 6.99
C LYS A 58 10.99 -7.62 7.26
N MET A 59 10.34 -6.58 6.76
CA MET A 59 10.74 -5.19 6.96
C MET A 59 9.57 -4.37 7.46
N THR A 60 9.81 -3.58 8.50
CA THR A 60 8.84 -2.63 9.02
C THR A 60 9.02 -1.30 8.31
N MET A 61 7.93 -0.74 7.79
CA MET A 61 7.94 0.55 7.11
C MET A 61 6.67 1.34 7.40
N THR A 62 6.71 2.63 7.10
CA THR A 62 5.56 3.51 7.25
C THR A 62 4.52 3.22 6.17
N ARG A 63 3.23 3.29 6.53
CA ARG A 63 2.12 3.20 5.56
C ARG A 63 2.21 4.22 4.42
N SER A 64 2.74 5.40 4.72
CA SER A 64 2.96 6.48 3.76
C SER A 64 4.04 6.20 2.71
N SER A 65 4.89 5.19 2.93
CA SER A 65 5.96 4.78 2.01
C SER A 65 5.45 3.86 0.89
N VAL A 66 4.22 3.36 1.01
CA VAL A 66 3.57 2.57 -0.05
C VAL A 66 3.17 3.51 -1.17
N THR A 67 3.68 3.25 -2.37
CA THR A 67 3.46 4.08 -3.56
C THR A 67 2.40 3.49 -4.46
N ARG A 68 2.32 2.16 -4.53
CA ARG A 68 1.37 1.46 -5.38
C ARG A 68 0.99 0.12 -4.77
N VAL A 69 -0.26 -0.28 -4.97
CA VAL A 69 -0.75 -1.63 -4.69
C VAL A 69 -0.88 -2.33 -6.05
N LEU A 70 -0.30 -3.52 -6.17
CA LEU A 70 -0.27 -4.31 -7.40
C LEU A 70 -1.42 -5.30 -7.47
N GLU A 71 -1.68 -5.97 -6.35
CA GLU A 71 -2.82 -6.85 -6.17
C GLU A 71 -3.51 -6.42 -4.89
N THR A 72 -4.62 -5.68 -5.05
CA THR A 72 -5.54 -5.46 -3.95
C THR A 72 -6.46 -6.67 -3.93
N THR A 73 -6.64 -7.29 -2.78
CA THR A 73 -7.61 -8.39 -2.59
C THR A 73 -9.03 -8.01 -3.06
N SER A 74 -9.33 -6.71 -3.18
CA SER A 74 -10.58 -6.15 -3.69
C SER A 74 -10.69 -6.07 -5.23
N GLU A 75 -9.60 -6.05 -5.99
CA GLU A 75 -9.63 -5.88 -7.45
C GLU A 75 -9.75 -7.22 -8.19
N LYS A 76 -9.22 -8.29 -7.59
CA LYS A 76 -9.33 -9.66 -8.12
C LYS A 76 -10.76 -10.22 -8.14
N ALA A 77 -11.72 -9.51 -7.54
CA ALA A 77 -13.14 -9.84 -7.55
C ALA A 77 -13.93 -9.13 -8.67
N ALA A 78 -13.37 -8.10 -9.32
CA ALA A 78 -14.07 -7.31 -10.34
C ALA A 78 -13.75 -7.74 -11.79
N GLU A 79 -12.67 -8.51 -12.02
CA GLU A 79 -12.31 -9.04 -13.34
C GLU A 79 -12.74 -10.51 -13.58
N ALA A 80 -13.51 -11.09 -12.65
CA ALA A 80 -14.01 -12.47 -12.74
C ALA A 80 -15.55 -12.58 -12.78
N SER A 81 -16.26 -11.51 -13.16
CA SER A 81 -17.71 -11.50 -13.36
C SER A 81 -18.12 -10.82 -14.66
#